data_AF-A0A2C9USY5-F1
#
_entry.id   AF-A0A2C9USY5-F1
#
_cell.length_a   1.000
_cell.length_b   1.000
_cell.length_c   1.000
_cell.angle_alpha   90.00
_cell.angle_beta   90.00
_cell.angle_gamma   90.00
#
_symmetry.space_group_name_H-M   'P 1'
#
loop_
_entity.id
_entity.type
_entity.pdbx_description
1 polymer ?
#
loop_
_entity_poly.entity_id
_entity_poly.type
_entity_poly.pdbx_seq_one_letter_code
_entity_poly.pdbx_strand_id
1 'polypeptide(L)'
;MPQIPESSKSRKRLRQEEEEEIRAETSDADQTLSLEESLIFSDTLMALRIIRAQFPSIDKVSIRPFILRSQLYSCVKDRTQVDRELESLLREKVLRIFKLNTGQDDHAIMFLDDYLSQIEHVMKRMEEKKQGDLEVFGWFRTHVIDVKLEHSIHHQELCSLLSNGGKVKDDHISLLINAGLLFQISVQYSRAFLRGERNSYLF
;
A
#
# COMPACT_ATOMS: atom_id res chain seq x y z
N MET A 1 -17.02 65.54 -44.78
CA MET A 1 -17.16 64.36 -45.67
C MET A 1 -17.92 63.28 -44.91
N PRO A 2 -18.85 62.56 -45.56
CA PRO A 2 -20.27 62.54 -45.18
C PRO A 2 -20.83 61.14 -44.87
N GLN A 3 -22.15 61.11 -44.58
CA GLN A 3 -23.16 60.06 -44.85
C GLN A 3 -23.79 59.33 -43.64
N ILE A 4 -25.07 59.67 -43.45
CA ILE A 4 -26.23 58.93 -42.87
C ILE A 4 -26.33 57.56 -43.62
N PRO A 5 -26.93 56.41 -43.15
CA PRO A 5 -28.33 56.33 -42.70
C PRO A 5 -28.75 55.17 -41.76
N GLU A 6 -29.82 55.35 -40.97
CA GLU A 6 -31.21 54.85 -41.15
C GLU A 6 -31.44 53.32 -41.16
N SER A 7 -32.40 52.92 -40.32
CA SER A 7 -33.63 52.19 -40.70
C SER A 7 -33.61 50.68 -40.95
N SER A 8 -34.59 50.07 -40.27
CA SER A 8 -35.61 49.14 -40.79
C SER A 8 -35.54 47.63 -40.48
N LYS A 9 -36.59 47.25 -39.74
CA LYS A 9 -37.60 46.22 -40.08
C LYS A 9 -37.26 44.74 -39.82
N SER A 10 -37.93 44.26 -38.77
CA SER A 10 -38.96 43.21 -38.86
C SER A 10 -38.52 41.82 -39.31
N ARG A 11 -38.57 40.86 -38.38
CA ARG A 11 -39.22 39.56 -38.63
C ARG A 11 -39.60 38.84 -37.34
N LYS A 12 -40.87 39.00 -36.97
CA LYS A 12 -41.62 38.05 -36.14
C LYS A 12 -41.55 36.66 -36.78
N ARG A 13 -40.99 35.67 -36.09
CA ARG A 13 -41.38 34.26 -36.24
C ARG A 13 -41.59 33.67 -34.86
N LEU A 14 -42.87 33.41 -34.63
CA LEU A 14 -43.48 32.62 -33.57
C LEU A 14 -42.93 31.19 -33.60
N ARG A 15 -42.62 30.58 -32.45
CA ARG A 15 -43.11 29.23 -32.09
C ARG A 15 -42.67 28.77 -30.68
N GLN A 16 -43.71 28.53 -29.88
CA GLN A 16 -43.90 27.50 -28.85
C GLN A 16 -43.05 27.54 -27.59
N GLU A 17 -43.69 28.09 -26.55
CA GLU A 17 -43.62 27.61 -25.17
C GLU A 17 -44.00 26.13 -25.14
N GLU A 18 -43.05 25.27 -24.79
CA GLU A 18 -43.32 24.01 -24.08
C GLU A 18 -42.33 23.95 -22.92
N GLU A 19 -42.91 24.00 -21.72
CA GLU A 19 -42.27 23.89 -20.42
C GLU A 19 -41.71 22.48 -20.25
N GLU A 20 -40.42 22.31 -19.91
CA GLU A 20 -40.00 21.15 -19.13
C GLU A 20 -38.87 21.54 -18.15
N GLU A 21 -39.27 21.57 -16.88
CA GLU A 21 -38.52 21.20 -15.68
C GLU A 21 -37.07 21.72 -15.51
N ILE A 22 -36.93 22.69 -14.62
CA ILE A 22 -35.68 23.00 -13.91
C ILE A 22 -35.27 21.76 -13.10
N ARG A 23 -34.43 20.89 -13.67
CA ARG A 23 -33.76 19.81 -12.96
C ARG A 23 -32.39 20.29 -12.48
N ALA A 24 -32.33 20.53 -11.17
CA ALA A 24 -31.17 20.44 -10.28
C ALA A 24 -29.78 20.54 -10.94
N GLU A 25 -29.26 21.76 -11.02
CA GLU A 25 -27.82 22.02 -11.11
C GLU A 25 -27.16 21.70 -9.74
N THR A 26 -26.91 20.43 -9.44
CA THR A 26 -26.04 20.03 -8.32
C THR A 26 -25.32 18.73 -8.68
N SER A 27 -24.38 18.77 -9.63
CA SER A 27 -23.55 17.59 -9.91
C SER A 27 -22.13 17.89 -10.40
N ASP A 28 -21.66 19.14 -10.29
CA ASP A 28 -20.30 19.49 -10.73
C ASP A 28 -19.38 19.86 -9.55
N ALA A 29 -19.93 20.49 -8.50
CA ALA A 29 -19.17 20.83 -7.30
C ALA A 29 -18.70 19.59 -6.50
N ASP A 30 -19.53 18.56 -6.39
CA ASP A 30 -19.18 17.33 -5.64
C ASP A 30 -18.12 16.47 -6.36
N GLN A 31 -18.07 16.53 -7.69
CA GLN A 31 -17.05 15.84 -8.47
C GLN A 31 -15.71 16.60 -8.42
N THR A 32 -15.74 17.94 -8.38
CA THR A 32 -14.53 18.75 -8.17
C THR A 32 -13.94 18.60 -6.77
N LEU A 33 -14.77 18.47 -5.72
CA LEU A 33 -14.31 18.24 -4.35
C LEU A 33 -13.68 16.83 -4.20
N SER A 34 -14.28 15.82 -4.83
CA SER A 34 -13.72 14.46 -4.90
C SER A 34 -12.39 14.40 -5.67
N LEU A 35 -12.21 15.23 -6.70
CA LEU A 35 -10.95 15.35 -7.42
C LEU A 35 -9.91 16.17 -6.63
N GLU A 36 -10.31 17.23 -5.94
CA GLU A 36 -9.42 18.05 -5.10
C GLU A 36 -8.93 17.29 -3.86
N GLU A 37 -9.77 16.50 -3.21
CA GLU A 37 -9.35 15.60 -2.11
C GLU A 37 -8.40 14.49 -2.60
N SER A 38 -8.50 14.10 -3.89
CA SER A 38 -7.53 13.20 -4.52
C SER A 38 -6.31 13.89 -5.12
N LEU A 39 -6.24 15.23 -5.09
CA LEU A 39 -5.09 16.03 -5.55
C LEU A 39 -4.17 16.49 -4.41
N ILE A 40 -4.52 16.27 -3.14
CA ILE A 40 -3.58 16.43 -2.01
C ILE A 40 -2.71 15.18 -1.90
N PHE A 41 -1.98 14.87 -2.98
CA PHE A 41 -0.95 13.86 -2.89
C PHE A 41 0.18 14.38 -2.02
N SER A 42 0.45 13.68 -0.93
CA SER A 42 1.58 14.02 -0.09
C SER A 42 2.89 13.88 -0.89
N ASP A 43 3.83 14.79 -0.67
CA ASP A 43 5.14 14.75 -1.34
C ASP A 43 5.84 13.40 -1.11
N THR A 44 5.62 12.79 0.05
CA THR A 44 6.12 11.44 0.38
C THR A 44 5.54 10.37 -0.52
N LEU A 45 4.21 10.35 -0.71
CA LEU A 45 3.56 9.36 -1.58
C LEU A 45 3.99 9.53 -3.05
N MET A 46 4.14 10.77 -3.51
CA MET A 46 4.68 11.06 -4.84
C MET A 46 6.11 10.60 -4.99
N ALA A 47 6.98 10.92 -4.03
CA ALA A 47 8.37 10.45 -4.04
C ALA A 47 8.43 8.92 -4.09
N LEU A 48 7.63 8.21 -3.29
CA LEU A 48 7.55 6.75 -3.31
C LEU A 48 7.12 6.21 -4.68
N ARG A 49 6.10 6.80 -5.31
CA ARG A 49 5.65 6.39 -6.65
C ARG A 49 6.73 6.64 -7.72
N ILE A 50 7.42 7.77 -7.66
CA ILE A 50 8.49 8.11 -8.60
C ILE A 50 9.65 7.13 -8.45
N ILE A 51 10.11 6.88 -7.22
CA ILE A 51 11.21 5.93 -6.96
C ILE A 51 10.78 4.53 -7.42
N ARG A 52 9.55 4.10 -7.12
CA ARG A 52 8.99 2.81 -7.59
C ARG A 52 8.99 2.67 -9.11
N ALA A 53 8.65 3.74 -9.84
CA ALA A 53 8.59 3.72 -11.30
C ALA A 53 9.96 3.62 -11.97
N GLN A 54 11.04 3.95 -11.26
CA GLN A 54 12.42 3.83 -11.77
C GLN A 54 12.94 2.39 -11.74
N PHE A 55 12.25 1.47 -11.05
CA PHE A 55 12.71 0.09 -10.99
C PHE A 55 12.45 -0.63 -12.33
N PRO A 56 13.47 -1.29 -12.89
CA PRO A 56 13.32 -2.01 -14.15
C PRO A 56 12.39 -3.21 -13.97
N SER A 57 11.38 -3.32 -14.81
CA SER A 57 10.57 -4.54 -14.93
C SER A 57 11.37 -5.57 -15.74
N ILE A 58 11.91 -6.58 -15.08
CA ILE A 58 12.60 -7.69 -15.74
C ILE A 58 11.58 -8.82 -15.90
N ASP A 59 11.17 -9.14 -17.13
CA ASP A 59 10.10 -10.11 -17.43
C ASP A 59 10.32 -11.52 -16.84
N LYS A 60 11.57 -11.86 -16.51
CA LYS A 60 11.96 -13.17 -15.95
C LYS A 60 12.09 -13.17 -14.43
N VAL A 61 12.02 -12.02 -13.79
CA VAL A 61 12.27 -11.85 -12.35
C VAL A 61 11.17 -10.97 -11.78
N SER A 62 10.15 -11.61 -11.18
CA SER A 62 9.01 -10.92 -10.55
C SER A 62 9.37 -10.33 -9.18
N ILE A 63 10.50 -9.65 -9.06
CA ILE A 63 10.87 -8.95 -7.83
C ILE A 63 10.12 -7.62 -7.83
N ARG A 64 9.25 -7.42 -6.84
CA ARG A 64 8.64 -6.10 -6.64
C ARG A 64 9.63 -5.20 -5.93
N PRO A 65 9.67 -3.91 -6.30
CA PRO A 65 10.61 -2.98 -5.72
C PRO A 65 10.30 -2.68 -4.26
N PHE A 66 11.34 -2.50 -3.46
CA PHE A 66 11.25 -1.88 -2.15
C PHE A 66 12.16 -0.66 -2.11
N ILE A 67 11.76 0.35 -1.36
CA ILE A 67 12.41 1.64 -1.29
C ILE A 67 13.04 1.77 0.09
N LEU A 68 14.31 2.12 0.16
CA LEU A 68 14.94 2.35 1.45
C LEU A 68 14.46 3.68 2.04
N ARG A 69 14.20 3.72 3.34
CA ARG A 69 13.82 4.96 4.04
C ARG A 69 14.87 6.06 3.86
N SER A 70 16.16 5.69 3.80
CA SER A 70 17.26 6.60 3.48
C SER A 70 17.17 7.20 2.07
N GLN A 71 16.65 6.47 1.09
CA GLN A 71 16.39 6.99 -0.27
C GLN A 71 15.25 8.01 -0.23
N LEU A 72 14.17 7.71 0.50
CA LEU A 72 13.04 8.62 0.66
C LEU A 72 13.44 9.94 1.33
N TYR A 73 14.24 9.89 2.39
CA TYR A 73 14.81 11.07 3.05
C TYR A 73 15.77 11.89 2.19
N SER A 74 16.25 11.33 1.09
CA SER A 74 17.06 12.05 0.12
C SER A 74 16.20 12.76 -0.93
N CYS A 75 14.96 12.32 -1.13
CA CYS A 75 14.00 12.89 -2.07
C CYS A 75 13.13 13.99 -1.46
N VAL A 76 12.81 13.90 -0.16
CA VAL A 76 11.93 14.84 0.54
C VAL A 76 12.70 15.61 1.61
N LYS A 77 12.48 16.93 1.68
CA LYS A 77 13.27 17.83 2.55
C LYS A 77 12.95 17.68 4.04
N ASP A 78 11.67 17.59 4.40
CA ASP A 78 11.24 17.48 5.79
C ASP A 78 11.08 16.02 6.21
N ARG A 79 12.06 15.52 6.96
CA ARG A 79 12.05 14.13 7.48
C ARG A 79 10.96 13.89 8.51
N THR A 80 10.60 14.90 9.30
CA THR A 80 9.56 14.76 10.33
C THR A 80 8.19 14.63 9.69
N GLN A 81 7.95 15.38 8.61
CA GLN A 81 6.76 15.25 7.79
C GLN A 81 6.69 13.86 7.15
N VAL A 82 7.78 13.39 6.54
CA VAL A 82 7.87 12.03 5.97
C VAL A 82 7.49 10.98 7.00
N ASP A 83 7.99 11.09 8.23
CA ASP A 83 7.70 10.12 9.28
C ASP A 83 6.21 10.11 9.66
N ARG A 84 5.59 11.29 9.80
CA ARG A 84 4.15 11.40 10.08
C ARG A 84 3.29 10.85 8.94
N GLU A 85 3.68 11.12 7.70
CA GLU A 85 2.97 10.65 6.51
C GLU A 85 3.13 9.14 6.34
N LEU A 86 4.32 8.57 6.53
CA LEU A 86 4.54 7.12 6.52
C LEU A 86 3.68 6.42 7.57
N GLU A 87 3.59 6.99 8.77
CA GLU A 87 2.72 6.48 9.83
C GLU A 87 1.24 6.53 9.43
N SER A 88 0.79 7.57 8.71
CA SER A 88 -0.58 7.61 8.16
C SER A 88 -0.80 6.53 7.11
N LEU A 89 0.13 6.41 6.15
CA LEU A 89 0.07 5.45 5.06
C LEU A 89 0.15 3.99 5.54
N LEU A 90 0.85 3.72 6.65
CA LEU A 90 0.83 2.44 7.34
C LEU A 90 -0.56 2.14 7.94
N ARG A 91 -1.17 3.10 8.65
CA ARG A 91 -2.51 2.95 9.25
C ARG A 91 -3.60 2.79 8.20
N GLU A 92 -3.46 3.47 7.08
CA GLU A 92 -4.34 3.36 5.91
C GLU A 92 -4.09 2.09 5.08
N LYS A 93 -3.13 1.24 5.48
CA LYS A 93 -2.75 0.00 4.79
C LYS A 93 -2.31 0.23 3.33
N VAL A 94 -1.76 1.39 3.02
CA VAL A 94 -1.22 1.70 1.69
C VAL A 94 0.20 1.13 1.53
N LEU A 95 0.97 1.17 2.62
CA LEU A 95 2.37 0.74 2.65
C LEU A 95 2.60 -0.33 3.71
N ARG A 96 3.73 -1.03 3.57
CA ARG A 96 4.34 -1.87 4.61
C ARG A 96 5.80 -1.44 4.79
N ILE A 97 6.24 -1.38 6.04
CA ILE A 97 7.64 -1.11 6.37
C ILE A 97 8.25 -2.38 6.97
N PHE A 98 9.45 -2.72 6.52
CA PHE A 98 10.23 -3.88 6.95
C PHE A 98 11.53 -3.39 7.56
N LYS A 99 11.97 -4.05 8.63
CA LYS A 99 13.30 -3.82 9.20
C LYS A 99 14.29 -4.78 8.54
N LEU A 100 15.33 -4.23 7.93
CA LEU A 100 16.40 -5.01 7.33
C LEU A 100 17.44 -5.40 8.38
N ASN A 101 18.15 -6.50 8.15
CA ASN A 101 19.22 -7.00 9.04
C ASN A 101 20.60 -6.39 8.73
N THR A 102 20.69 -5.47 7.77
CA THR A 102 21.95 -4.92 7.25
C THR A 102 22.54 -3.78 8.09
N GLY A 103 21.76 -3.19 9.00
CA GLY A 103 22.20 -2.05 9.83
C GLY A 103 21.18 -1.65 10.91
N GLN A 104 21.56 -0.70 11.78
CA GLN A 104 20.73 -0.29 12.93
C GLN A 104 19.45 0.50 12.55
N ASP A 105 19.36 1.05 11.34
CA ASP A 105 18.20 1.86 10.91
C ASP A 105 17.81 1.64 9.44
N ASP A 106 18.19 0.49 8.87
CA ASP A 106 17.83 0.14 7.51
C ASP A 106 16.39 -0.36 7.46
N HIS A 107 15.49 0.50 6.99
CA HIS A 107 14.08 0.20 6.80
C HIS A 107 13.76 0.17 5.31
N ALA A 108 13.10 -0.89 4.86
CA ALA A 108 12.54 -1.01 3.53
C ALA A 108 11.05 -0.67 3.55
N ILE A 109 10.59 0.07 2.56
CA ILE A 109 9.22 0.50 2.38
C ILE A 109 8.72 -0.15 1.09
N MET A 110 7.56 -0.81 1.13
CA MET A 110 6.92 -1.39 -0.03
C MET A 110 5.44 -1.00 -0.05
N PHE A 111 4.85 -0.90 -1.24
CA PHE A 111 3.40 -0.79 -1.35
C PHE A 111 2.76 -2.09 -0.89
N LEU A 112 1.65 -2.00 -0.16
CA LEU A 112 0.97 -3.20 0.34
C LEU A 112 0.51 -4.08 -0.83
N ASP A 113 0.01 -3.49 -1.91
CA ASP A 113 -0.40 -4.22 -3.13
C ASP A 113 0.75 -5.02 -3.75
N ASP A 114 1.96 -4.45 -3.74
CA ASP A 114 3.15 -5.15 -4.24
C ASP A 114 3.50 -6.34 -3.33
N TYR A 115 3.42 -6.15 -2.01
CA TYR A 115 3.67 -7.22 -1.05
C TYR A 115 2.63 -8.34 -1.13
N LEU A 116 1.34 -7.99 -1.23
CA LEU A 116 0.25 -8.96 -1.43
C LEU A 116 0.43 -9.73 -2.74
N SER A 117 0.81 -9.03 -3.81
CA SER A 117 1.16 -9.66 -5.08
C SER A 117 2.30 -10.68 -4.89
N GLN A 118 3.35 -10.35 -4.13
CA GLN A 118 4.43 -11.30 -3.86
C GLN A 118 3.95 -12.54 -3.12
N ILE A 119 3.10 -12.39 -2.10
CA ILE A 119 2.50 -13.52 -1.38
C ILE A 119 1.72 -14.41 -2.36
N GLU A 120 0.90 -13.84 -3.23
CA GLU A 120 0.14 -14.60 -4.22
C GLU A 120 1.05 -15.36 -5.21
N HIS A 121 2.16 -14.74 -5.63
CA HIS A 121 3.14 -15.42 -6.49
C HIS A 121 3.85 -16.57 -5.76
N VAL A 122 4.15 -16.38 -4.48
CA VAL A 122 4.73 -17.44 -3.62
C VAL A 122 3.73 -18.58 -3.45
N MET A 123 2.46 -18.29 -3.18
CA MET A 123 1.39 -19.28 -3.07
C MET A 123 1.27 -20.12 -4.33
N LYS A 124 1.19 -19.47 -5.51
CA LYS A 124 1.12 -20.15 -6.80
C LYS A 124 2.32 -21.08 -7.04
N ARG A 125 3.53 -20.62 -6.73
CA ARG A 125 4.75 -21.42 -6.85
C ARG A 125 4.75 -22.63 -5.91
N MET A 126 4.19 -22.51 -4.71
CA MET A 126 4.11 -23.60 -3.73
C MET A 126 3.03 -24.62 -4.10
N GLU A 127 1.93 -24.16 -4.71
CA GLU A 127 0.88 -25.01 -5.27
C GLU A 127 1.41 -25.89 -6.42
N GLU A 128 2.18 -25.30 -7.34
CA GLU A 128 2.84 -26.05 -8.43
C GLU A 128 3.80 -27.13 -7.90
N LYS A 129 4.44 -26.88 -6.76
CA LYS A 129 5.33 -27.84 -6.08
C LYS A 129 4.58 -28.89 -5.25
N LYS A 130 3.25 -28.80 -5.12
CA LYS A 130 2.41 -29.63 -4.23
C LYS A 130 2.93 -29.69 -2.80
N GLN A 131 3.50 -28.59 -2.31
CA GLN A 131 4.15 -28.55 -1.00
C GLN A 131 3.18 -28.04 0.09
N GLY A 132 2.71 -28.98 0.90
CA GLY A 132 2.13 -28.71 2.22
C GLY A 132 0.74 -28.07 2.25
N ASP A 133 0.28 -27.76 3.47
CA ASP A 133 -0.99 -27.08 3.73
C ASP A 133 -0.92 -25.63 3.25
N LEU A 134 -1.39 -25.37 2.03
CA LEU A 134 -1.41 -24.03 1.42
C LEU A 134 -2.33 -23.04 2.16
N GLU A 135 -3.23 -23.56 3.00
CA GLU A 135 -4.16 -22.75 3.81
C GLU A 135 -3.44 -21.75 4.72
N VAL A 136 -2.23 -22.09 5.20
CA VAL A 136 -1.44 -21.19 6.06
C VAL A 136 -1.13 -19.86 5.37
N PHE A 137 -0.91 -19.85 4.05
CA PHE A 137 -0.62 -18.61 3.34
C PHE A 137 -1.84 -17.70 3.28
N GLY A 138 -3.03 -18.29 3.11
CA GLY A 138 -4.30 -17.56 3.20
C GLY A 138 -4.49 -16.99 4.60
N TRP A 139 -4.23 -17.79 5.64
CA TRP A 139 -4.32 -17.31 7.02
C TRP A 139 -3.33 -16.19 7.30
N PHE A 140 -2.10 -16.31 6.81
CA PHE A 140 -1.06 -15.30 6.95
C PHE A 140 -1.49 -13.97 6.33
N ARG A 141 -2.00 -14.01 5.08
CA ARG A 141 -2.54 -12.83 4.41
C ARG A 141 -3.66 -12.17 5.22
N THR A 142 -4.70 -12.91 5.57
CA THR A 142 -5.93 -12.34 6.13
C THR A 142 -5.85 -12.02 7.62
N HIS A 143 -5.08 -12.79 8.39
CA HIS A 143 -5.06 -12.67 9.85
C HIS A 143 -3.77 -12.06 10.39
N VAL A 144 -2.65 -12.12 9.64
CA VAL A 144 -1.38 -11.55 10.07
C VAL A 144 -1.12 -10.21 9.39
N ILE A 145 -1.14 -10.16 8.05
CA ILE A 145 -0.80 -8.93 7.32
C ILE A 145 -1.82 -7.80 7.59
N ASP A 146 -3.09 -8.15 7.68
CA ASP A 146 -4.16 -7.17 7.91
C ASP A 146 -4.22 -6.61 9.34
N VAL A 147 -3.68 -7.35 10.33
CA VAL A 147 -3.77 -7.00 11.75
C VAL A 147 -2.45 -6.41 12.24
N LYS A 148 -1.31 -6.94 11.77
CA LYS A 148 0.02 -6.57 12.24
C LYS A 148 0.68 -5.56 11.31
N LEU A 149 0.64 -4.28 11.71
CA LEU A 149 1.29 -3.18 11.00
C LEU A 149 2.79 -3.07 11.30
N GLU A 150 3.24 -3.60 12.44
CA GLU A 150 4.66 -3.61 12.81
C GLU A 150 5.49 -4.54 11.91
N HIS A 151 6.78 -4.24 11.80
CA HIS A 151 7.74 -4.98 10.97
C HIS A 151 8.22 -6.30 11.60
N SER A 152 7.83 -6.60 12.84
CA SER A 152 8.19 -7.83 13.56
C SER A 152 7.00 -8.44 14.28
N ILE A 153 7.03 -9.74 14.48
CA ILE A 153 6.02 -10.48 15.23
C ILE A 153 6.66 -11.54 16.13
N HIS A 154 6.18 -11.64 17.36
CA HIS A 154 6.63 -12.69 18.28
C HIS A 154 6.01 -14.04 17.91
N HIS A 155 6.70 -15.14 18.21
CA HIS A 155 6.20 -16.48 17.88
C HIS A 155 4.81 -16.77 18.47
N GLN A 156 4.56 -16.42 19.73
CA GLN A 156 3.24 -16.64 20.36
C GLN A 156 2.14 -15.80 19.70
N GLU A 157 2.45 -14.55 19.34
CA GLU A 157 1.52 -13.65 18.64
C GLU A 157 1.21 -14.17 17.23
N LEU A 158 2.24 -14.62 16.49
CA LEU A 158 2.09 -15.23 15.17
C LEU A 158 1.20 -16.47 15.23
N CYS A 159 1.46 -17.39 16.17
CA CYS A 159 0.62 -18.56 16.37
C CYS A 159 -0.82 -18.18 16.73
N SER A 160 -1.02 -17.17 17.57
CA SER A 160 -2.35 -16.69 17.94
C SER A 160 -3.11 -16.14 16.73
N LEU A 161 -2.48 -15.34 15.88
CA LEU A 161 -3.12 -14.77 14.70
C LEU A 161 -3.44 -15.84 13.66
N LEU A 162 -2.51 -16.76 13.40
CA LEU A 162 -2.74 -17.88 12.47
C LEU A 162 -3.82 -18.84 12.99
N SER A 163 -3.98 -18.95 14.31
CA SER A 163 -5.01 -19.82 14.93
C SER A 163 -6.44 -19.37 14.65
N ASN A 164 -6.64 -18.12 14.23
CA ASN A 164 -7.95 -17.64 13.78
C ASN A 164 -8.42 -18.35 12.50
N GLY A 165 -7.48 -18.84 11.68
CA GLY A 165 -7.77 -19.59 10.45
C GLY A 165 -7.87 -21.10 10.64
N GLY A 166 -7.27 -21.66 11.69
CA GLY A 166 -7.26 -23.11 11.92
C GLY A 166 -6.22 -23.58 12.94
N LYS A 167 -5.93 -24.88 12.96
CA LYS A 167 -4.95 -25.46 13.90
C LYS A 167 -3.52 -25.27 13.39
N VAL A 168 -2.78 -24.37 14.02
CA VAL A 168 -1.39 -24.04 13.67
C VAL A 168 -0.43 -25.13 14.18
N LYS A 169 0.53 -25.51 13.34
CA LYS A 169 1.66 -26.40 13.67
C LYS A 169 2.98 -25.70 13.36
N ASP A 170 4.07 -26.15 13.96
CA ASP A 170 5.42 -25.63 13.68
C ASP A 170 5.85 -25.83 12.22
N ASP A 171 5.32 -26.87 11.56
CA ASP A 171 5.53 -27.11 10.12
C ASP A 171 4.99 -25.96 9.27
N HIS A 172 3.87 -25.34 9.68
CA HIS A 172 3.27 -24.19 8.99
C HIS A 172 4.17 -22.96 9.07
N ILE A 173 4.81 -22.73 10.22
CA ILE A 173 5.73 -21.61 10.42
C ILE A 173 7.00 -21.83 9.60
N SER A 174 7.51 -23.07 9.62
CA SER A 174 8.66 -23.48 8.81
C SER A 174 8.38 -23.28 7.31
N LEU A 175 7.14 -23.55 6.87
CA LEU A 175 6.71 -23.34 5.49
C LEU A 175 6.70 -21.85 5.11
N LEU A 176 6.25 -20.95 5.99
CA LEU A 176 6.31 -19.50 5.78
C LEU A 176 7.76 -18.97 5.70
N ILE A 177 8.66 -19.51 6.54
CA ILE A 177 10.10 -19.16 6.49
C ILE A 177 10.74 -19.65 5.19
N ASN A 178 10.51 -20.92 4.82
CA ASN A 178 11.06 -21.50 3.58
C ASN A 178 10.51 -20.83 2.32
N ALA A 179 9.29 -20.28 2.40
CA ALA A 179 8.68 -19.50 1.35
C ALA A 179 9.24 -18.07 1.24
N GLY A 180 10.06 -17.64 2.20
CA GLY A 180 10.68 -16.31 2.25
C GLY A 180 9.73 -15.20 2.72
N LEU A 181 8.63 -15.54 3.39
CA LEU A 181 7.67 -14.56 3.93
C LEU A 181 7.96 -14.16 5.38
N LEU A 182 8.82 -14.92 6.06
CA LEU A 182 9.27 -14.65 7.41
C LEU A 182 10.76 -14.92 7.53
N PHE A 183 11.45 -14.05 8.27
CA PHE A 183 12.86 -14.22 8.62
C PHE A 183 12.99 -14.34 10.13
N GLN A 184 13.58 -15.44 10.61
CA GLN A 184 13.82 -15.63 12.04
C GLN A 184 14.94 -14.70 12.52
N ILE A 185 14.64 -13.85 13.51
CA ILE A 185 15.67 -13.10 14.22
C ILE A 185 16.11 -13.93 15.41
N SER A 186 17.36 -14.39 15.41
CA SER A 186 18.00 -14.85 16.63
C SER A 186 18.41 -13.63 17.45
N VAL A 187 17.77 -13.44 18.61
CA VAL A 187 18.10 -12.36 19.55
C VAL A 187 19.41 -12.73 20.24
N GLN A 188 20.54 -12.60 19.54
CA GLN A 188 21.88 -12.80 20.11
C GLN A 188 22.44 -11.52 20.75
N TYR A 189 21.85 -10.34 20.50
CA TYR A 189 22.45 -9.05 20.91
C TYR A 189 21.46 -7.99 21.40
N SER A 190 20.42 -8.36 22.15
CA SER A 190 19.56 -7.35 22.78
C SER A 190 19.17 -7.76 24.19
N ARG A 191 18.99 -6.76 25.07
CA ARG A 191 18.61 -6.86 26.50
C ARG A 191 17.39 -7.77 26.81
N ALA A 192 16.69 -8.26 25.79
CA ALA A 192 15.63 -9.27 25.86
C ALA A 192 16.10 -10.67 26.28
N PHE A 193 17.41 -10.98 26.28
CA PHE A 193 17.93 -12.24 26.84
C PHE A 193 17.51 -12.45 28.32
N LEU A 194 17.25 -11.37 29.06
CA LEU A 194 16.79 -11.44 30.45
C LEU A 194 15.29 -11.77 30.61
N ARG A 195 14.50 -11.83 29.53
CA ARG A 195 13.05 -12.13 29.59
C ARG A 195 12.63 -13.51 29.06
N GLY A 196 13.55 -14.32 28.53
CA GLY A 196 13.22 -15.67 28.06
C GLY A 196 12.36 -15.72 26.78
N GLU A 197 12.26 -14.62 26.06
CA GLU A 197 11.54 -14.51 24.78
C GLU A 197 12.38 -15.15 23.66
N ARG A 198 12.09 -16.42 23.35
CA ARG A 198 13.00 -17.27 22.57
C ARG A 198 12.86 -17.20 21.05
N ASN A 199 11.81 -16.63 20.46
CA ASN A 199 11.68 -16.55 18.99
C ASN A 199 10.86 -15.33 18.54
N SER A 200 11.43 -14.50 17.67
CA SER A 200 10.76 -13.40 16.97
C SER A 200 11.06 -13.45 15.47
N TYR A 201 10.13 -12.97 14.66
CA TYR A 201 10.21 -13.01 13.20
C TYR A 201 10.07 -11.61 12.61
N LEU A 202 10.77 -11.36 11.50
CA LEU A 202 10.54 -10.22 10.61
C LEU A 202 9.72 -10.67 9.41
N PHE A 203 8.94 -9.73 8.88
CA PHE A 203 8.28 -9.87 7.59
C PHE A 203 9.21 -9.60 6.41
#